data_AF-N9NUW1-F1
#
_entry.id   AF-N9NUW1-F1
#
_cell.length_a   1.000
_cell.length_b   1.000
_cell.length_c   1.000
_cell.angle_alpha   90.00
_cell.angle_beta   90.00
_cell.angle_gamma   90.00
#
_symmetry.space_group_name_H-M   'P 1'
#
loop_
_entity.id
_entity.type
_entity.pdbx_description
1 polymer ?
#
loop_
_entity_poly.entity_id
_entity_poly.type
_entity_poly.pdbx_seq_one_letter_code
_entity_poly.pdbx_strand_id
1 'polypeptide(L)'
;MLNKQETLQAMLDNTVTHQEMIEYGYDWGGMMPIGKDRALELHNSSEVYKLYEDGSESLVYEEIEIKEHNGLFGLHREDAYRVLNKQKNNI
;
A
#
# COMPACT_ATOMS: atom_id res chain seq x y z
N MET A 1 14.32 6.07 16.79
CA MET A 1 14.86 5.20 15.72
C MET A 1 13.66 4.69 14.96
N LEU A 2 13.58 4.93 13.64
CA LEU A 2 12.54 4.30 12.82
C LEU A 2 12.79 2.80 12.83
N ASN A 3 11.75 2.01 13.07
CA ASN A 3 11.88 0.57 12.98
C ASN A 3 11.99 0.12 11.52
N LYS A 4 12.40 -1.14 11.29
CA LYS A 4 12.63 -1.68 9.94
C LYS A 4 11.38 -1.54 9.05
N GLN A 5 10.19 -1.71 9.61
CA GLN A 5 8.92 -1.62 8.88
C GLN A 5 8.59 -0.18 8.49
N GLU A 6 8.78 0.78 9.39
CA GLU A 6 8.60 2.21 9.08
C GLU A 6 9.57 2.71 8.02
N THR A 7 10.80 2.18 8.02
CA THR A 7 11.80 2.53 6.99
C THR A 7 11.40 1.97 5.63
N LEU A 8 10.93 0.73 5.58
CA LEU A 8 10.41 0.12 4.35
C LEU A 8 9.16 0.84 3.85
N GLN A 9 8.28 1.24 4.78
CA GLN A 9 7.09 2.02 4.46
C GLN A 9 7.48 3.33 3.81
N ALA A 10 8.34 4.13 4.44
CA ALA A 10 8.77 5.43 3.90
C ALA A 10 9.48 5.31 2.53
N MET A 11 10.14 4.18 2.25
CA MET A 11 10.71 3.90 0.93
C MET A 11 9.65 3.51 -0.12
N LEU A 12 8.59 2.82 0.30
CA LEU A 12 7.51 2.37 -0.57
C LEU A 12 6.57 3.52 -0.91
N ASP A 13 6.12 4.20 0.15
CA ASP A 13 5.21 5.32 0.15
C ASP A 13 5.29 6.09 1.48
N ASN A 14 5.58 7.40 1.40
CA ASN A 14 5.66 8.29 2.54
C ASN A 14 4.37 9.09 2.81
N THR A 15 3.31 8.84 2.02
CA THR A 15 2.02 9.55 2.13
C THR A 15 1.08 8.90 3.14
N VAL A 16 1.27 7.61 3.44
CA VAL A 16 0.45 6.84 4.39
C VAL A 16 1.34 5.97 5.26
N THR A 17 1.05 5.95 6.56
CA THR A 17 1.76 5.16 7.57
C THR A 17 0.96 3.94 8.03
N HIS A 18 1.64 2.97 8.65
CA HIS A 18 0.96 1.83 9.29
C HIS A 18 0.06 2.26 10.45
N GLN A 19 0.40 3.34 11.15
CA GLN A 19 -0.43 3.85 12.24
C GLN A 19 -1.75 4.39 11.69
N GLU A 20 -1.71 5.14 10.58
CA GLU A 20 -2.92 5.61 9.90
C GLU A 20 -3.79 4.45 9.39
N MET A 21 -3.17 3.36 8.92
CA MET A 21 -3.91 2.16 8.52
C MET A 21 -4.68 1.52 9.69
N ILE A 22 -4.03 1.43 10.86
CA ILE A 22 -4.66 0.89 12.08
C ILE A 22 -5.77 1.83 12.57
N GLU A 23 -5.53 3.14 12.57
CA GLU A 23 -6.52 4.16 12.97
C GLU A 23 -7.71 4.23 12.01
N TYR A 24 -7.48 3.91 10.74
CA TYR A 24 -8.52 3.77 9.72
C TYR A 24 -9.43 2.56 9.99
N GLY A 25 -9.01 1.56 10.77
CA GLY A 25 -9.79 0.36 11.07
C GLY A 25 -9.27 -0.90 10.39
N TYR A 26 -8.11 -0.84 9.74
CA TYR A 26 -7.47 -1.98 9.11
C TYR A 26 -6.17 -2.35 9.85
N ASP A 27 -6.18 -3.42 10.62
CA ASP A 27 -5.05 -3.81 11.50
C ASP A 27 -4.24 -5.01 11.00
N TRP A 28 -4.61 -5.59 9.84
CA TRP A 28 -3.94 -6.77 9.35
C TRP A 28 -2.51 -6.44 8.89
N GLY A 29 -1.54 -6.91 9.67
CA GLY A 29 -0.14 -6.63 9.39
C GLY A 29 0.39 -7.21 8.07
N GLY A 30 -0.35 -8.05 7.36
CA GLY A 30 0.09 -8.63 6.08
C GLY A 30 0.19 -7.60 4.95
N MET A 31 -0.51 -6.47 5.08
CA MET A 31 -0.51 -5.39 4.10
C MET A 31 0.49 -4.30 4.46
N MET A 32 1.05 -3.66 3.43
CA MET A 32 1.73 -2.37 3.54
C MET A 32 0.81 -1.30 2.95
N PRO A 33 0.41 -0.29 3.73
CA PRO A 33 -0.45 0.77 3.24
C PRO A 33 0.25 1.60 2.18
N ILE A 34 -0.51 2.08 1.21
CA ILE A 34 -0.06 3.04 0.19
C ILE A 34 -1.20 4.05 -0.07
N GLY A 35 -0.81 5.25 -0.47
CA GLY A 35 -1.70 6.30 -0.92
C GLY A 35 -2.20 6.07 -2.34
N LYS A 36 -3.18 6.89 -2.72
CA LYS A 36 -3.88 6.78 -4.01
C LYS A 36 -2.95 6.94 -5.21
N ASP A 37 -2.06 7.92 -5.19
CA ASP A 37 -1.13 8.17 -6.30
C ASP A 37 -0.19 6.96 -6.50
N ARG A 38 0.31 6.40 -5.39
CA ARG A 38 1.18 5.23 -5.42
C ARG A 38 0.44 3.98 -5.88
N ALA A 39 -0.83 3.83 -5.51
CA ALA A 39 -1.69 2.77 -6.00
C ALA A 39 -1.87 2.85 -7.53
N LEU A 40 -2.09 4.05 -8.09
CA LEU A 40 -2.20 4.25 -9.54
C LEU A 40 -0.90 3.86 -10.27
N GLU A 41 0.25 4.24 -9.74
CA GLU A 41 1.55 3.87 -10.31
C GLU A 41 1.78 2.36 -10.33
N LEU A 42 1.37 1.66 -9.27
CA LEU A 42 1.71 0.26 -9.05
C LEU A 42 0.67 -0.72 -9.60
N HIS A 43 -0.59 -0.31 -9.78
CA HIS A 43 -1.71 -1.15 -10.22
C HIS A 43 -1.39 -1.96 -11.49
N ASN A 44 -0.67 -1.38 -12.45
CA ASN A 44 -0.32 -2.07 -13.70
C ASN A 44 0.78 -3.14 -13.54
N SER A 45 1.46 -3.20 -12.38
CA SER A 45 2.65 -4.01 -12.16
C SER A 45 2.64 -4.84 -10.88
N SER A 46 1.63 -4.65 -10.02
CA SER A 46 1.46 -5.29 -8.71
C SER A 46 -0.02 -5.31 -8.32
N GLU A 47 -0.40 -6.30 -7.51
CA GLU A 47 -1.76 -6.45 -7.00
C GLU A 47 -2.02 -5.42 -5.90
N VAL A 48 -2.86 -4.44 -6.21
CA VAL A 48 -3.26 -3.38 -5.27
C VAL A 48 -4.61 -3.72 -4.67
N TYR A 49 -4.75 -3.50 -3.38
CA TYR A 49 -5.97 -3.77 -2.62
C TYR A 49 -6.57 -2.46 -2.10
N LYS A 50 -7.89 -2.34 -2.18
CA LYS A 50 -8.67 -1.38 -1.41
C LYS A 50 -8.80 -1.91 0.00
N LEU A 51 -8.43 -1.10 0.98
CA LEU A 51 -8.62 -1.37 2.40
C LEU A 51 -9.86 -0.60 2.87
N TYR A 52 -10.65 -1.22 3.75
CA TYR A 52 -11.87 -0.66 4.30
C TYR A 52 -11.79 -0.51 5.82
N GLU A 53 -12.57 0.42 6.37
CA GLU A 53 -12.62 0.73 7.81
C GLU A 53 -13.17 -0.42 8.66
N ASP A 54 -13.89 -1.36 8.04
CA ASP A 54 -14.42 -2.56 8.70
C ASP A 54 -13.38 -3.69 8.78
N GLY A 55 -12.13 -3.44 8.35
CA GLY A 55 -11.04 -4.40 8.33
C GLY A 55 -11.07 -5.35 7.14
N SER A 56 -12.01 -5.20 6.20
CA SER A 56 -12.02 -5.98 4.96
C SER A 56 -11.11 -5.40 3.89
N GLU A 57 -10.81 -6.21 2.86
CA GLU A 57 -10.10 -5.77 1.66
C GLU A 57 -10.74 -6.29 0.37
N SER A 58 -10.50 -5.60 -0.74
CA SER A 58 -10.81 -6.10 -2.09
C SER A 58 -9.72 -5.76 -3.09
N LEU A 59 -9.47 -6.67 -4.04
CA LEU A 59 -8.52 -6.43 -5.12
C LEU A 59 -9.03 -5.31 -6.04
N VAL A 60 -8.13 -4.45 -6.48
CA VAL A 60 -8.36 -3.47 -7.55
C VAL A 60 -8.19 -4.16 -8.89
N TYR A 61 -9.22 -4.15 -9.73
CA TYR A 61 -9.12 -4.63 -11.10
C TYR A 61 -8.84 -3.50 -12.08
N GLU A 62 -9.51 -2.37 -11.89
CA GLU A 62 -9.47 -1.24 -12.83
C GLU A 62 -8.98 0.04 -12.15
N GLU A 63 -8.28 0.89 -12.91
CA GLU A 63 -7.78 2.19 -12.43
C GLU A 63 -8.91 3.09 -11.88
N ILE A 64 -10.12 2.97 -12.43
CA ILE A 64 -11.30 3.73 -11.96
C ILE A 64 -11.62 3.41 -10.50
N GLU A 65 -11.42 2.17 -10.04
CA GLU A 65 -11.67 1.80 -8.65
C GLU A 65 -10.71 2.51 -7.69
N ILE A 66 -9.49 2.79 -8.13
CA ILE A 66 -8.52 3.58 -7.34
C ILE A 66 -8.95 5.04 -7.27
N LYS A 67 -9.48 5.59 -8.37
CA LYS A 67 -9.94 6.98 -8.42
C LYS A 67 -11.17 7.20 -7.54
N GLU A 68 -12.13 6.28 -7.60
CA GLU A 68 -13.42 6.38 -6.90
C GLU A 68 -13.34 5.95 -5.43
N HIS A 69 -12.43 5.06 -5.05
CA HIS A 69 -12.26 4.65 -3.65
C HIS A 69 -11.65 5.80 -2.83
N ASN A 70 -12.29 6.14 -1.71
CA ASN A 70 -11.84 7.20 -0.80
C ASN A 70 -11.09 6.66 0.44
N GLY A 71 -10.96 5.34 0.56
CA GLY A 71 -10.21 4.72 1.64
C GLY A 71 -8.73 4.59 1.34
N LEU A 72 -8.07 3.78 2.17
CA LEU A 72 -6.66 3.44 1.99
C LEU A 72 -6.50 2.33 0.96
N PHE A 73 -5.28 2.23 0.44
CA PHE A 73 -4.86 1.14 -0.41
C PHE A 73 -3.72 0.38 0.25
N GLY A 74 -3.49 -0.85 -0.20
CA GLY A 74 -2.44 -1.70 0.31
C GLY A 74 -1.85 -2.61 -0.74
N LEU A 75 -0.63 -3.06 -0.46
CA LEU A 75 0.03 -4.17 -1.16
C LEU A 75 0.32 -5.26 -0.14
N HIS A 76 0.33 -6.52 -0.58
CA HIS A 76 0.93 -7.55 0.25
C HIS A 76 2.41 -7.23 0.50
N ARG A 77 2.89 -7.52 1.72
CA ARG A 77 4.30 -7.29 2.10
C ARG A 77 5.28 -7.85 1.07
N GLU A 78 5.02 -9.04 0.54
CA GLU A 78 5.88 -9.68 -0.46
C GLU A 78 5.96 -8.85 -1.75
N ASP A 79 4.84 -8.31 -2.21
CA ASP A 79 4.76 -7.46 -3.41
C ASP A 79 5.49 -6.14 -3.17
N ALA A 80 5.29 -5.52 -2.00
CA ALA A 80 6.00 -4.32 -1.60
C ALA A 80 7.53 -4.53 -1.62
N TYR A 81 8.03 -5.66 -1.12
CA TYR A 81 9.45 -6.00 -1.23
C TYR A 81 9.91 -6.14 -2.68
N ARG A 82 9.11 -6.73 -3.57
CA ARG A 82 9.44 -6.80 -5.00
C ARG A 82 9.51 -5.41 -5.64
N VAL A 83 8.57 -4.52 -5.32
CA VAL A 83 8.55 -3.13 -5.79
C VAL A 83 9.82 -2.41 -5.35
N LEU A 84 10.16 -2.48 -4.06
CA LEU A 84 11.37 -1.85 -3.50
C LEU A 84 12.67 -2.40 -4.11
N ASN A 85 12.74 -3.71 -4.36
CA ASN A 85 13.91 -4.32 -4.98
C ASN A 85 14.05 -3.92 -6.46
N LYS A 86 12.93 -3.82 -7.21
CA LYS A 86 12.94 -3.32 -8.59
C LYS A 86 13.44 -1.87 -8.66
N GLN A 87 13.00 -1.02 -7.74
CA GLN A 87 13.46 0.37 -7.68
C GLN A 87 14.97 0.48 -7.46
N LYS A 88 15.53 -0.31 -6.55
CA LYS A 88 16.99 -0.32 -6.28
C LYS A 88 17.84 -0.74 -7.47
N ASN A 89 17.31 -1.59 -8.35
CA ASN A 89 18.03 -2.09 -9.52
C ASN A 89 17.91 -1.17 -10.75
N ASN A 90 17.10 -0.11 -10.67
CA ASN A 90 16.89 0.87 -11.73
C ASN A 90 17.63 2.19 -11.48
N ILE A 91 18.57 2.22 -10.53
CA ILE A 91 19.46 3.34 -10.18
C ILE A 91 20.91 2.86 -10.33
#